data_AF-A0A0Q8KFM7-F1
#
_entry.id   AF-A0A0Q8KFM7-F1
#
_cell.length_a   1.000
_cell.length_b   1.000
_cell.length_c   1.000
_cell.angle_alpha   90.00
_cell.angle_beta   90.00
_cell.angle_gamma   90.00
#
_symmetry.space_group_name_H-M   'P 1'
#
loop_
_entity.id
_entity.type
_entity.pdbx_description
1 polymer ?
#
loop_
_entity_poly.entity_id
_entity_poly.type
_entity_poly.pdbx_seq_one_letter_code
_entity_poly.pdbx_strand_id
1 'polypeptide(L)'
;MTNEKPTSPTQGELAVKALTNLAHEMRFLLRNNPKFDGGLYRQRLDEAEAVIAQSWPTPCPHNCDLGGVCLAEHAGHPKSCPLSALDRTTLPPTEGWRPIETAPRDGSKFLAYEKGHYFDCWWHENGYGEAYWMDEADSEPAPSDWMPLPAAPQGKRT
;
A
#
# COMPACT_ATOMS: atom_id res chain seq x y z
N MET A 1 28.47 -21.83 2.51
CA MET A 1 27.06 -21.39 2.57
C MET A 1 27.07 -19.88 2.60
N THR A 2 26.99 -19.24 1.44
CA THR A 2 26.95 -17.77 1.31
C THR A 2 25.52 -17.31 1.53
N ASN A 3 25.29 -16.58 2.62
CA ASN A 3 24.02 -15.92 2.90
C ASN A 3 23.91 -14.69 2.00
N GLU A 4 23.22 -14.83 0.87
CA GLU A 4 22.82 -13.67 0.07
C GLU A 4 21.73 -12.91 0.82
N LYS A 5 22.05 -11.69 1.25
CA LYS A 5 21.13 -10.81 1.94
C LYS A 5 20.05 -10.36 0.94
N PRO A 6 18.74 -10.49 1.25
CA PRO A 6 17.70 -10.06 0.34
C PRO A 6 17.79 -8.54 0.13
N THR A 7 18.00 -8.14 -1.12
CA THR A 7 18.02 -6.73 -1.52
C THR A 7 16.59 -6.20 -1.46
N SER A 8 16.37 -5.15 -0.66
CA SER A 8 15.06 -4.49 -0.59
C SER A 8 14.68 -3.95 -1.96
N PRO A 9 13.40 -4.06 -2.38
CA PRO A 9 12.95 -3.56 -3.66
C PRO A 9 13.14 -2.05 -3.73
N THR A 10 13.55 -1.58 -4.90
CA THR A 10 13.67 -0.16 -5.20
C THR A 10 12.29 0.50 -5.28
N GLN A 11 12.23 1.82 -5.07
CA GLN A 11 10.98 2.59 -5.18
C GLN A 11 10.32 2.46 -6.57
N GLY A 12 11.13 2.29 -7.63
CA GLY A 12 10.64 2.02 -8.99
C GLY A 12 9.91 0.67 -9.10
N GLU A 13 10.47 -0.40 -8.52
CA GLU A 13 9.83 -1.72 -8.52
C GLU A 13 8.52 -1.73 -7.74
N LEU A 14 8.46 -1.00 -6.62
CA LEU A 14 7.22 -0.84 -5.86
C LEU A 14 6.15 -0.09 -6.66
N ALA A 15 6.52 0.96 -7.40
CA ALA A 15 5.60 1.70 -8.25
C ALA A 15 5.05 0.84 -9.41
N VAL A 16 5.90 0.05 -10.07
CA VAL A 16 5.48 -0.87 -11.14
C VAL A 16 4.55 -1.96 -10.60
N LYS A 17 4.83 -2.51 -9.41
CA LYS A 17 3.92 -3.47 -8.76
C LYS A 17 2.56 -2.87 -8.45
N ALA A 18 2.53 -1.64 -7.92
CA ALA A 18 1.28 -0.93 -7.64
C ALA A 18 0.46 -0.69 -8.93
N LEU A 19 1.09 -0.24 -10.01
CA LEU A 19 0.44 -0.06 -11.31
C LEU A 19 -0.09 -1.39 -11.88
N THR A 20 0.66 -2.48 -11.72
CA THR A 20 0.26 -3.81 -12.19
C THR A 20 -1.00 -4.29 -11.45
N ASN A 21 -1.07 -4.08 -10.14
CA ASN A 21 -2.26 -4.42 -9.34
C ASN A 21 -3.46 -3.57 -9.76
N LEU A 22 -3.28 -2.26 -9.94
CA LEU A 22 -4.34 -1.35 -10.39
C LEU A 22 -4.89 -1.77 -11.77
N ALA A 23 -4.00 -2.08 -12.72
CA ALA A 23 -4.39 -2.56 -14.05
C ALA A 23 -5.21 -3.87 -13.97
N HIS A 24 -4.87 -4.77 -13.05
CA HIS A 24 -5.63 -6.00 -12.82
C HIS A 24 -7.05 -5.70 -12.33
N GLU A 25 -7.21 -4.82 -11.34
CA GLU A 25 -8.52 -4.42 -10.82
C GLU A 25 -9.37 -3.74 -11.90
N MET A 26 -8.77 -2.84 -12.69
CA MET A 26 -9.46 -2.17 -13.80
C MET A 26 -9.93 -3.18 -14.87
N ARG A 27 -9.12 -4.18 -15.22
CA ARG A 27 -9.54 -5.27 -16.11
C ARG A 27 -10.71 -6.07 -15.54
N PHE A 28 -10.70 -6.33 -14.23
CA PHE A 28 -11.80 -7.02 -13.56
C PHE A 28 -13.09 -6.19 -13.59
N LEU A 29 -13.00 -4.89 -13.31
CA LEU A 29 -14.16 -3.99 -13.36
C LEU A 29 -14.76 -3.90 -14.76
N LEU A 30 -13.93 -3.70 -15.79
CA LEU A 30 -14.39 -3.63 -17.18
C LEU A 30 -15.06 -4.93 -17.64
N ARG A 31 -14.52 -6.09 -17.24
CA ARG A 31 -15.11 -7.39 -17.57
C ARG A 31 -16.50 -7.60 -16.98
N ASN A 32 -16.72 -7.14 -15.74
CA ASN A 32 -17.97 -7.38 -15.02
C ASN A 32 -19.01 -6.26 -15.22
N ASN A 33 -18.61 -5.12 -15.76
CA ASN A 33 -19.47 -3.96 -15.90
C ASN A 33 -19.29 -3.33 -17.30
N PRO A 34 -19.99 -3.84 -18.33
CA PRO A 34 -19.87 -3.35 -19.70
C PRO A 34 -20.27 -1.87 -19.86
N LYS A 35 -20.99 -1.29 -18.89
CA LYS A 35 -21.27 0.15 -18.84
C LYS A 35 -20.03 1.04 -18.72
N PHE A 36 -18.90 0.47 -18.27
CA PHE A 36 -17.61 1.17 -18.21
C PHE A 36 -16.70 0.82 -19.39
N ASP A 37 -17.16 -0.01 -20.33
CA ASP A 37 -16.43 -0.37 -21.54
C ASP A 37 -16.49 0.80 -22.54
N GLY A 38 -15.72 1.85 -22.23
CA GLY A 38 -15.66 3.10 -22.98
C GLY A 38 -15.19 4.29 -22.13
N GLY A 39 -14.56 5.27 -22.77
CA GLY A 39 -14.16 6.52 -22.13
C GLY A 39 -12.93 6.43 -21.23
N LEU A 40 -12.91 7.23 -20.16
CA LEU A 40 -11.72 7.51 -19.35
C LEU A 40 -11.10 6.26 -18.71
N TYR A 41 -11.91 5.27 -18.31
CA TYR A 41 -11.40 4.05 -17.67
C TYR A 41 -10.56 3.18 -18.61
N ARG A 42 -10.99 3.05 -19.87
CA ARG A 42 -10.24 2.31 -20.89
C ARG A 42 -8.93 3.03 -21.23
N GLN A 43 -9.00 4.34 -21.41
CA GLN A 43 -7.83 5.18 -21.66
C GLN A 43 -6.80 5.07 -20.52
N ARG A 44 -7.24 5.14 -19.26
CA ARG A 44 -6.35 5.01 -18.09
C ARG A 44 -5.73 3.62 -17.98
N LEU A 45 -6.48 2.57 -18.34
CA LEU A 45 -5.93 1.22 -18.40
C LEU A 45 -4.84 1.11 -19.48
N ASP A 46 -5.09 1.64 -20.67
CA ASP A 46 -4.12 1.63 -21.77
C ASP A 46 -2.85 2.42 -21.41
N GLU A 47 -2.99 3.58 -20.74
CA GLU A 47 -1.87 4.37 -20.20
C GLU A 47 -1.05 3.57 -19.18
N ALA A 48 -1.72 2.91 -18.22
CA ALA A 48 -1.05 2.09 -17.21
C ALA A 48 -0.32 0.89 -17.84
N GLU A 49 -0.96 0.19 -18.78
CA GLU A 49 -0.36 -0.93 -19.49
C GLU A 49 0.85 -0.50 -20.33
N ALA A 50 0.83 0.69 -20.94
CA ALA A 50 1.96 1.23 -21.67
C ALA A 50 3.16 1.53 -20.75
N VAL A 51 2.92 2.09 -19.56
CA VAL A 51 3.97 2.34 -18.56
C VAL A 51 4.54 1.02 -18.04
N ILE A 52 3.67 0.04 -17.74
CA ILE A 52 4.10 -1.30 -17.35
C ILE A 52 4.98 -1.88 -18.47
N ALA A 53 4.54 -1.89 -19.72
CA ALA A 53 5.31 -2.44 -20.84
C ALA A 53 6.69 -1.79 -21.03
N GLN A 54 6.84 -0.49 -20.75
CA GLN A 54 8.14 0.21 -20.80
C GLN A 54 9.05 -0.09 -19.61
N SER A 55 8.47 -0.46 -18.46
CA SER A 55 9.20 -0.71 -17.22
C SER A 55 9.79 -2.11 -17.12
N TRP A 56 9.23 -3.08 -17.84
CA TRP A 56 9.85 -4.39 -17.99
C TRP A 56 10.91 -4.30 -19.08
N PRO A 57 12.13 -4.85 -18.86
CA PRO A 57 13.02 -5.09 -19.97
C PRO A 57 12.24 -5.97 -20.95
N THR A 58 11.95 -5.44 -22.14
CA THR A 58 11.42 -6.25 -23.22
C THR A 58 12.33 -7.46 -23.32
N PRO A 59 11.79 -8.71 -23.26
CA PRO A 59 12.61 -9.87 -23.56
C PRO A 59 13.22 -9.59 -24.93
N CYS A 60 14.53 -9.43 -24.97
CA CYS A 60 15.24 -9.11 -26.20
C CYS A 60 14.76 -10.12 -27.24
N PRO A 61 14.22 -9.69 -28.39
CA PRO A 61 13.71 -10.62 -29.41
C PRO A 61 14.86 -11.30 -30.17
N HIS A 62 16.05 -11.37 -29.58
CA HIS A 62 17.19 -12.06 -30.14
C HIS A 62 17.73 -13.04 -29.12
N ASN A 63 17.80 -14.27 -29.61
CA ASN A 63 18.52 -15.40 -29.08
C ASN A 63 19.95 -14.97 -28.72
N CYS A 64 20.17 -14.40 -27.53
CA CYS A 64 21.49 -14.20 -26.94
C CYS A 64 21.92 -15.49 -26.25
N ASP A 65 21.93 -16.58 -27.01
CA ASP A 65 22.72 -17.75 -26.66
C ASP A 65 24.15 -17.42 -27.11
N LEU A 66 25.11 -17.60 -26.22
CA LEU A 66 26.54 -17.25 -26.29
C LEU A 66 26.98 -15.99 -25.51
N GLY A 67 27.37 -16.29 -24.27
CA GLY A 67 28.22 -15.55 -23.33
C GLY A 67 28.82 -14.22 -23.77
N GLY A 68 28.29 -13.14 -23.19
CA GLY A 68 28.91 -11.82 -23.23
C GLY A 68 28.49 -11.04 -21.99
N VAL A 69 29.43 -10.89 -21.05
CA VAL A 69 29.25 -10.12 -19.81
C VAL A 69 29.17 -8.64 -20.17
N CYS A 70 28.02 -8.00 -20.01
CA CYS A 70 27.94 -6.53 -20.08
C CYS A 70 28.35 -5.96 -18.71
N LEU A 71 29.66 -5.78 -18.52
CA LEU A 71 30.19 -4.87 -17.50
C LEU A 71 29.81 -3.44 -17.91
N ALA A 72 28.86 -2.82 -17.20
CA ALA A 72 28.68 -1.37 -17.22
C ALA A 72 29.39 -0.78 -15.99
N GLU A 73 30.60 -0.33 -16.26
CA GLU A 73 31.43 0.50 -15.41
C GLU A 73 30.79 1.90 -15.26
N HIS A 74 30.42 2.29 -14.04
CA HIS A 74 30.24 3.70 -13.70
C HIS A 74 30.99 3.99 -12.40
N ALA A 75 32.21 4.50 -12.59
CA ALA A 75 32.99 5.20 -11.59
C ALA A 75 32.28 6.50 -11.17
N GLY A 76 32.36 6.83 -9.87
CA GLY A 76 31.97 8.15 -9.39
C GLY A 76 31.45 8.18 -7.96
N HIS A 77 32.32 7.90 -6.98
CA HIS A 77 32.11 8.36 -5.61
C HIS A 77 32.11 9.89 -5.57
N PRO A 78 31.11 10.52 -4.93
CA PRO A 78 31.41 11.65 -4.07
C PRO A 78 31.07 11.32 -2.61
N LYS A 79 32.16 11.26 -1.82
CA LYS A 79 32.31 11.71 -0.44
C LYS A 79 31.06 11.69 0.45
N SER A 80 31.04 10.66 1.29
CA SER A 80 30.41 10.61 2.62
C SER A 80 30.38 11.96 3.34
N CYS A 81 29.19 12.56 3.45
CA CYS A 81 28.87 13.52 4.50
C CYS A 81 28.45 12.73 5.75
N PRO A 82 29.11 12.87 6.91
CA PRO A 82 28.61 12.33 8.15
C PRO A 82 27.50 13.25 8.67
N LEU A 83 26.27 13.07 8.19
CA LEU A 83 25.07 13.57 8.86
C LEU A 83 24.73 12.61 10.00
N SER A 84 25.60 12.59 11.02
CA SER A 84 25.29 12.00 12.31
C SER A 84 24.56 13.05 13.16
N ALA A 85 23.51 12.60 13.84
CA ALA A 85 22.73 13.35 14.84
C ALA A 85 21.64 14.28 14.29
N LEU A 86 20.66 13.72 13.58
CA LEU A 86 19.28 14.03 13.94
C LEU A 86 18.75 12.82 14.69
N ASP A 87 18.51 13.09 15.96
CA ASP A 87 17.84 12.27 16.95
C ASP A 87 16.80 11.38 16.26
N ARG A 88 17.11 10.09 16.18
CA ARG A 88 16.14 9.06 15.80
C ARG A 88 15.26 8.84 17.03
N THR A 89 14.58 9.90 17.45
CA THR A 89 13.55 9.87 18.47
C THR A 89 12.53 8.88 17.98
N THR A 90 12.60 7.68 18.56
CA THR A 90 11.55 6.69 18.72
C THR A 90 10.32 7.01 17.87
N LEU A 91 10.35 6.64 16.59
CA LEU A 91 9.10 6.51 15.85
C LEU A 91 8.27 5.50 16.65
N PRO A 92 7.05 5.85 17.09
CA PRO A 92 6.19 4.88 17.76
C PRO A 92 6.10 3.65 16.85
N PRO A 93 6.09 2.44 17.43
CA PRO A 93 6.02 1.21 16.65
C PRO A 93 4.95 1.37 15.58
N THR A 94 5.31 1.12 14.32
CA THR A 94 4.40 1.26 13.19
C THR A 94 3.24 0.32 13.44
N GLU A 95 2.15 0.87 13.97
CA GLU A 95 1.01 0.13 14.46
C GLU A 95 0.17 -0.25 13.25
N GLY A 96 0.61 -1.30 12.56
CA GLY A 96 -0.06 -1.82 11.37
C GLY A 96 -1.43 -2.43 11.68
N TRP A 97 -2.05 -2.98 10.64
CA TRP A 97 -3.32 -3.70 10.76
C TRP A 97 -3.22 -4.86 11.76
N ARG A 98 -4.24 -4.97 12.62
CA ARG A 98 -4.40 -5.98 13.66
C ARG A 98 -5.77 -6.65 13.52
N PRO A 99 -5.93 -7.91 13.98
CA PRO A 99 -7.23 -8.57 13.98
C PRO A 99 -8.24 -7.82 14.85
N ILE A 100 -9.49 -7.73 14.40
CA ILE A 100 -10.57 -6.99 15.08
C ILE A 100 -10.81 -7.46 16.52
N GLU A 101 -10.50 -8.71 16.86
CA GLU A 101 -10.69 -9.25 18.22
C GLU A 101 -9.81 -8.55 19.26
N THR A 102 -8.74 -7.90 18.80
CA THR A 102 -7.80 -7.14 19.62
C THR A 102 -8.13 -5.65 19.71
N ALA A 103 -9.20 -5.21 19.04
CA ALA A 103 -9.61 -3.80 19.00
C ALA A 103 -10.12 -3.32 20.37
N PRO A 104 -9.93 -2.03 20.68
CA PRO A 104 -10.44 -1.45 21.91
C PRO A 104 -11.98 -1.46 21.93
N ARG A 105 -12.54 -1.91 23.06
CA ARG A 105 -13.99 -1.96 23.32
C ARG A 105 -14.45 -0.89 24.31
N ASP A 106 -13.65 0.16 24.46
CA ASP A 106 -13.87 1.28 25.38
C ASP A 106 -14.65 2.44 24.73
N GLY A 107 -15.10 2.27 23.48
CA GLY A 107 -15.77 3.31 22.70
C GLY A 107 -14.81 4.26 21.96
N SER A 108 -13.50 4.06 22.06
CA SER A 108 -12.51 4.82 21.27
C SER A 108 -12.65 4.51 19.78
N LYS A 109 -12.57 5.55 18.94
CA LYS A 109 -12.58 5.41 17.48
C LYS A 109 -11.25 4.89 16.95
N PHE A 110 -11.32 4.01 15.97
CA PHE A 110 -10.19 3.48 15.23
C PHE A 110 -10.53 3.30 13.75
N LEU A 111 -9.52 3.05 12.92
CA LEU A 111 -9.72 2.76 11.51
C LEU A 111 -9.94 1.25 11.33
N ALA A 112 -11.07 0.86 10.75
CA ALA A 112 -11.43 -0.52 10.46
C ALA A 112 -11.29 -0.83 8.96
N TYR A 113 -11.14 -2.12 8.63
CA TYR A 113 -11.12 -2.62 7.27
C TYR A 113 -12.16 -3.74 7.10
N GLU A 114 -12.93 -3.64 6.03
CA GLU A 114 -13.87 -4.69 5.61
C GLU A 114 -13.92 -4.72 4.07
N LYS A 115 -13.90 -5.91 3.46
CA LYS A 115 -14.19 -6.11 2.02
C LYS A 115 -13.53 -5.09 1.06
N GLY A 116 -12.25 -4.76 1.28
CA GLY A 116 -11.52 -3.88 0.35
C GLY A 116 -11.61 -2.38 0.64
N HIS A 117 -12.33 -1.94 1.67
CA HIS A 117 -12.43 -0.53 2.05
C HIS A 117 -12.15 -0.33 3.55
N TYR A 118 -11.80 0.90 3.92
CA TYR A 118 -11.54 1.31 5.30
C TYR A 118 -12.50 2.41 5.73
N PHE A 119 -12.83 2.45 7.02
CA PHE A 119 -13.80 3.38 7.61
C PHE A 119 -13.54 3.58 9.10
N ASP A 120 -14.10 4.63 9.69
CA ASP A 120 -14.02 4.88 11.13
C ASP A 120 -15.01 3.98 11.86
N CYS A 121 -14.54 3.28 12.89
CA CYS A 121 -15.33 2.33 13.66
C CYS A 121 -15.07 2.48 15.16
N TRP A 122 -16.07 2.14 15.98
CA TRP A 122 -15.95 2.07 17.43
C TRP A 122 -16.87 1.00 18.00
N TRP A 123 -16.58 0.58 19.23
CA TRP A 123 -17.46 -0.31 20.00
C TRP A 123 -18.62 0.49 20.59
N HIS A 124 -19.85 0.06 20.35
CA HIS A 124 -21.05 0.67 20.90
C HIS A 124 -21.76 -0.30 21.85
N GLU A 125 -22.16 0.20 23.02
CA GLU A 125 -23.00 -0.52 23.98
C GLU A 125 -24.32 0.25 24.14
N ASN A 126 -25.45 -0.35 23.76
CA ASN A 126 -26.74 0.35 23.68
C ASN A 126 -27.48 0.46 25.03
N GLY A 127 -26.86 0.01 26.12
CA GLY A 127 -27.45 0.02 27.47
C GLY A 127 -28.51 -1.07 27.73
N TYR A 128 -28.94 -1.81 26.71
CA TYR A 128 -29.87 -2.94 26.82
C TYR A 128 -29.17 -4.30 26.88
N GLY A 129 -27.85 -4.30 27.07
CA GLY A 129 -27.02 -5.51 27.13
C GLY A 129 -26.55 -6.02 25.76
N GLU A 130 -26.81 -5.26 24.69
CA GLU A 130 -26.27 -5.54 23.36
C GLU A 130 -25.06 -4.64 23.11
N ALA A 131 -24.06 -5.22 22.46
CA ALA A 131 -22.83 -4.55 22.11
C ALA A 131 -22.35 -5.01 20.74
N TYR A 132 -21.98 -4.05 19.91
CA TYR A 132 -21.63 -4.29 18.51
C TYR A 132 -20.67 -3.22 18.00
N TRP A 133 -20.05 -3.50 16.85
CA TRP A 133 -19.26 -2.50 16.12
C TRP A 133 -20.19 -1.53 15.41
N MET A 134 -19.81 -0.26 15.38
CA MET A 134 -20.60 0.82 14.79
C MET A 134 -19.73 1.74 13.94
N ASP A 135 -20.33 2.34 12.91
CA ASP A 135 -19.69 3.31 12.02
C ASP A 135 -20.46 4.65 11.97
N GLU A 136 -19.92 5.62 11.23
CA GLU A 136 -20.56 6.94 11.03
C GLU A 136 -21.92 6.87 10.31
N ALA A 137 -22.22 5.76 9.65
CA ALA A 137 -23.49 5.53 8.96
C ALA A 137 -24.54 4.87 9.87
N ASP A 138 -24.27 4.73 11.17
CA ASP A 138 -25.13 4.05 12.14
C ASP A 138 -25.44 2.61 11.71
N SER A 139 -24.49 1.97 11.02
CA SER A 139 -24.56 0.58 10.59
C SER A 139 -23.89 -0.34 11.60
N GLU A 140 -24.18 -1.66 11.51
CA GLU A 140 -23.54 -2.73 12.29
C GLU A 140 -22.52 -3.49 11.42
N PRO A 141 -21.34 -2.90 11.11
CA PRO A 141 -20.36 -3.53 10.24
C PRO A 141 -19.72 -4.77 10.89
N ALA A 142 -19.11 -5.60 10.05
CA ALA A 142 -18.35 -6.79 10.48
C ALA A 142 -16.89 -6.66 10.05
N PRO A 143 -16.12 -5.71 10.62
CA PRO A 143 -14.74 -5.47 10.22
C PRO A 143 -13.84 -6.67 10.54
N SER A 144 -12.89 -6.96 9.66
CA SER A 144 -11.91 -8.05 9.86
C SER A 144 -10.66 -7.57 10.60
N ASP A 145 -10.25 -6.34 10.32
CA ASP A 145 -8.99 -5.78 10.80
C ASP A 145 -9.19 -4.34 11.27
N TRP A 146 -8.30 -3.88 12.14
CA TRP A 146 -8.27 -2.52 12.64
C TRP A 146 -6.85 -1.98 12.75
N MET A 147 -6.72 -0.65 12.80
CA MET A 147 -5.51 0.03 13.22
C MET A 147 -5.86 1.33 13.97
N PRO A 148 -5.01 1.77 14.92
CA PRO A 148 -5.27 2.98 15.67
C PRO A 148 -5.17 4.22 14.76
N LEU A 149 -5.98 5.23 15.09
CA LEU A 149 -5.90 6.51 14.40
C LEU A 149 -4.57 7.20 14.72
N PRO A 150 -3.94 7.88 13.74
CA PRO A 150 -2.73 8.65 14.00
C PRO A 150 -3.03 9.74 15.03
N ALA A 151 -2.08 9.99 15.93
CA ALA A 151 -2.20 11.08 16.90
C ALA A 151 -2.45 12.39 16.16
N ALA A 152 -3.38 13.20 16.68
CA ALA A 152 -3.68 14.50 16.11
C ALA A 152 -2.39 15.33 15.97
N PRO A 153 -2.20 16.05 14.84
CA PRO A 153 -1.02 16.87 14.66
C PRO A 153 -0.96 17.92 15.78
N GLN A 154 0.17 17.95 16.49
CA GLN A 154 0.41 18.94 17.55
C GLN A 154 0.72 20.31 16.92
N GLY A 155 -0.29 20.92 16.30
CA GLY A 155 -0.21 22.30 15.85
C GLY A 155 -0.26 23.21 17.06
N LYS A 156 0.81 23.98 17.32
CA LYS A 156 0.73 25.12 18.22
C LYS A 156 -0.28 26.08 17.62
N ARG A 157 -1.46 26.21 18.24
CA ARG A 157 -2.35 27.36 18.00
C ARG A 157 -1.59 28.60 18.51
N THR A 158 -0.87 29.25 17.62
CA THR A 158 -0.29 30.59 17.84
C THR A 158 -1.30 31.65 17.47
#